data_AF-A0A9D8E2H7-F1
#
_entry.id   AF-A0A9D8E2H7-F1
#
_cell.length_a   1.000
_cell.length_b   1.000
_cell.length_c   1.000
_cell.angle_alpha   90.00
_cell.angle_beta   90.00
_cell.angle_gamma   90.00
#
_symmetry.space_group_name_H-M   'P 1'
#
loop_
_entity.id
_entity.type
_entity.pdbx_description
1 polymer ?
#
loop_
_entity_poly.entity_id
_entity_poly.type
_entity_poly.pdbx_seq_one_letter_code
_entity_poly.pdbx_strand_id
1 'polypeptide(L)'
;AVVRCSYAGTTYSRCVLIWVTTDFAIGRGWFQGYPKKLGSIYVTRAMNHGRAAPRVAPGGTFGATLSAYDHRLATAKVTLREPSDTNGFVNALPMLHHRTMPSIAGGAPGTERLSLDQVVTLGGVDADLGKPWVGDASLELFDSEWDQPASLLPVREVIGGYYREVGVTFAGGTLLEDRSRPV
;
A
#
# COMPACT_ATOMS: atom_id res chain seq x y z
N ALA A 1 -1.66 3.77 1.27
CA ALA A 1 -0.67 4.52 2.05
C ALA A 1 0.11 3.59 2.98
N VAL A 2 1.43 3.81 3.05
CA VAL A 2 2.35 3.08 3.92
C VAL A 2 3.03 4.10 4.83
N VAL A 3 3.12 3.78 6.12
CA VAL A 3 3.76 4.64 7.14
C VAL A 3 4.87 3.86 7.84
N ARG A 4 5.85 4.56 8.43
CA ARG A 4 6.79 3.92 9.36
C ARG A 4 6.10 3.68 10.70
N CYS A 5 6.42 2.57 11.34
CA CYS A 5 5.99 2.27 12.71
C CYS A 5 7.09 1.52 13.45
N SER A 6 6.90 1.32 14.75
CA SER A 6 7.79 0.50 15.58
C SER A 6 6.99 -0.56 16.34
N TYR A 7 7.57 -1.74 16.50
CA TYR A 7 7.04 -2.80 17.34
C TYR A 7 8.20 -3.52 18.04
N ALA A 8 8.10 -3.67 19.37
CA ALA A 8 9.16 -4.27 20.21
C ALA A 8 10.58 -3.74 19.93
N GLY A 9 10.71 -2.42 19.76
CA GLY A 9 12.00 -1.76 19.48
C GLY A 9 12.50 -1.87 18.03
N THR A 10 11.82 -2.60 17.15
CA THR A 10 12.19 -2.73 15.73
C THR A 10 11.34 -1.80 14.86
N THR A 11 11.96 -1.15 13.87
CA THR A 11 11.27 -0.26 12.93
C THR A 11 10.76 -1.05 11.72
N TYR A 12 9.50 -0.84 11.35
CA TYR A 12 8.82 -1.49 10.24
C TYR A 12 8.12 -0.48 9.33
N SER A 13 7.59 -0.98 8.22
CA SER A 13 6.54 -0.30 7.46
C SER A 13 5.17 -0.87 7.81
N ARG A 14 4.11 -0.06 7.76
CA ARG A 14 2.72 -0.50 7.92
C ARG A 14 1.86 0.05 6.82
N CYS A 15 1.12 -0.83 6.13
CA CYS A 15 0.09 -0.40 5.21
C CYS A 15 -1.19 -0.10 6.00
N VAL A 16 -1.56 1.17 6.05
CA VAL A 16 -2.72 1.63 6.86
C VAL A 16 -3.98 1.81 6.02
N LEU A 17 -3.82 2.09 4.71
CA LEU A 17 -4.92 2.23 3.76
C LEU A 17 -4.49 1.62 2.44
N ILE A 18 -5.34 0.80 1.81
CA ILE A 18 -5.05 0.19 0.51
C ILE A 18 -6.35 -0.20 -0.19
N TRP A 19 -6.41 0.07 -1.49
CA TRP A 19 -7.50 -0.33 -2.36
C TRP A 19 -6.94 -1.17 -3.51
N VAL A 20 -7.75 -2.08 -4.03
CA VAL A 20 -7.44 -2.96 -5.16
C VAL A 20 -8.65 -3.11 -6.07
N THR A 21 -8.43 -3.57 -7.29
CA THR A 21 -9.49 -3.74 -8.30
C THR A 21 -10.05 -5.15 -8.38
N THR A 22 -9.51 -6.11 -7.61
CA THR A 22 -9.95 -7.52 -7.66
C THR A 22 -10.19 -8.11 -6.27
N ASP A 23 -11.20 -8.96 -6.21
CA ASP A 23 -11.58 -9.76 -5.04
C ASP A 23 -10.46 -10.73 -4.60
N PHE A 24 -9.77 -11.36 -5.55
CA PHE A 24 -8.63 -12.23 -5.26
C PHE A 24 -7.51 -11.48 -4.53
N ALA A 25 -7.27 -10.22 -4.91
CA ALA A 25 -6.30 -9.38 -4.23
C ALA A 25 -6.77 -9.03 -2.80
N ILE A 26 -8.07 -8.87 -2.57
CA ILE A 26 -8.68 -8.66 -1.24
C ILE A 26 -8.49 -9.90 -0.37
N GLY A 27 -8.93 -11.07 -0.82
CA GLY A 27 -8.83 -12.32 -0.05
C GLY A 27 -7.40 -12.59 0.40
N ARG A 28 -6.42 -12.50 -0.52
CA ARG A 28 -4.99 -12.60 -0.16
C ARG A 28 -4.51 -11.48 0.75
N GLY A 29 -5.04 -10.27 0.58
CA GLY A 29 -4.69 -9.11 1.39
C GLY A 29 -5.08 -9.31 2.85
N TRP A 30 -6.35 -9.66 3.10
CA TRP A 30 -6.86 -9.91 4.45
C TRP A 30 -6.15 -11.09 5.10
N PHE A 31 -5.87 -12.16 4.34
CA PHE A 31 -5.05 -13.28 4.83
C PHE A 31 -3.68 -12.81 5.36
N GLN A 32 -3.03 -11.88 4.66
CA GLN A 32 -1.74 -11.30 5.05
C GLN A 32 -1.86 -10.17 6.10
N GLY A 33 -3.07 -9.69 6.39
CA GLY A 33 -3.33 -8.55 7.29
C GLY A 33 -3.28 -7.17 6.61
N TYR A 34 -3.25 -7.10 5.28
CA TYR A 34 -3.47 -5.84 4.55
C TYR A 34 -4.95 -5.43 4.60
N PRO A 35 -5.29 -4.18 4.98
CA PRO A 35 -6.67 -3.72 5.10
C PRO A 35 -7.25 -3.31 3.73
N LYS A 36 -7.27 -4.24 2.78
CA LYS A 36 -7.70 -3.97 1.39
C LYS A 36 -9.20 -3.74 1.27
N LYS A 37 -9.57 -2.71 0.52
CA LYS A 37 -10.92 -2.43 0.03
C LYS A 37 -10.97 -2.49 -1.51
N LEU A 38 -12.16 -2.56 -2.10
CA LEU A 38 -12.33 -2.40 -3.56
C LEU A 38 -12.25 -0.92 -3.95
N GLY A 39 -11.63 -0.63 -5.08
CA GLY A 39 -11.60 0.70 -5.68
C GLY A 39 -11.35 0.65 -7.18
N SER A 40 -11.49 1.81 -7.82
CA SER A 40 -11.15 2.05 -9.21
C SER A 40 -9.81 2.79 -9.27
N ILE A 41 -8.82 2.19 -9.93
CA ILE A 41 -7.43 2.64 -9.90
C ILE A 41 -6.87 2.66 -11.31
N TYR A 42 -6.29 3.79 -11.70
CA TYR A 42 -5.63 3.95 -12.99
C TYR A 42 -4.25 4.55 -12.80
N VAL A 43 -3.28 4.05 -13.59
CA VAL A 43 -1.91 4.54 -13.62
C VAL A 43 -1.46 4.63 -15.06
N THR A 44 -0.78 5.73 -15.43
CA THR A 44 -0.18 5.87 -16.75
C THR A 44 0.85 4.77 -16.99
N ARG A 45 0.79 4.11 -18.14
CA ARG A 45 1.75 3.08 -18.54
C ARG A 45 2.77 3.64 -19.52
N ALA A 46 4.05 3.33 -19.33
CA ALA A 46 5.08 3.59 -20.32
C ALA A 46 4.93 2.62 -21.52
N MET A 47 5.16 3.13 -22.73
CA MET A 47 5.22 2.32 -23.95
C MET A 47 6.53 2.58 -24.67
N ASN A 48 7.13 1.57 -25.29
CA ASN A 48 8.41 1.72 -26.00
C ASN A 48 8.28 2.52 -27.31
N HIS A 49 7.08 2.54 -27.91
CA HIS A 49 6.81 3.16 -29.20
C HIS A 49 5.58 4.08 -29.16
N GLY A 50 5.47 4.96 -30.16
CA GLY A 50 4.36 5.92 -30.29
C GLY A 50 4.57 7.22 -29.49
N ARG A 51 3.61 8.15 -29.64
CA ARG A 51 3.63 9.50 -29.05
C ARG A 51 2.63 9.71 -27.91
N ALA A 52 1.72 8.77 -27.68
CA ALA A 52 0.61 8.90 -26.73
C ALA A 52 0.93 8.42 -25.30
N ALA A 53 2.13 7.90 -25.06
CA ALA A 53 2.56 7.39 -23.76
C ALA A 53 3.95 7.95 -23.40
N PRO A 54 4.22 8.19 -22.10
CA PRO A 54 5.53 8.64 -21.65
C PRO A 54 6.59 7.56 -21.86
N ARG A 55 7.86 7.98 -21.78
CA ARG A 55 9.01 7.09 -21.63
C ARG A 55 9.51 7.15 -20.19
N VAL A 56 10.17 6.09 -19.74
CA VAL A 56 10.91 6.09 -18.48
C VAL A 56 12.26 6.78 -18.73
N ALA A 57 12.22 8.10 -18.83
CA ALA A 57 13.32 8.99 -19.22
C ALA A 57 13.05 10.40 -18.67
N PRO A 58 14.03 11.34 -18.71
CA PRO A 58 13.81 12.72 -18.29
C PRO A 58 12.61 13.35 -19.02
N GLY A 59 11.73 14.03 -18.28
CA GLY A 59 10.48 14.62 -18.77
C GLY A 59 9.29 13.66 -18.89
N GLY A 60 9.49 12.35 -18.70
CA GLY A 60 8.41 11.37 -18.69
C GLY A 60 7.43 11.64 -17.55
N THR A 61 6.15 11.87 -17.87
CA THR A 61 5.12 12.17 -16.87
C THR A 61 4.17 10.99 -16.67
N PHE A 62 3.97 10.57 -15.42
CA PHE A 62 3.10 9.49 -15.04
C PHE A 62 2.04 10.00 -14.06
N GLY A 63 0.77 9.80 -14.39
CA GLY A 63 -0.37 10.11 -13.52
C GLY A 63 -0.92 8.85 -12.86
N ALA A 64 -1.54 9.01 -11.70
CA ALA A 64 -2.32 7.98 -11.05
C ALA A 64 -3.57 8.56 -10.39
N THR A 65 -4.66 7.79 -10.38
CA THR A 65 -5.90 8.13 -9.68
C THR A 65 -6.42 6.93 -8.90
N LEU A 66 -7.07 7.24 -7.79
CA LEU A 66 -7.81 6.27 -6.97
C LEU A 66 -9.19 6.85 -6.68
N SER A 67 -10.23 6.06 -6.92
CA SER A 67 -11.58 6.30 -6.46
C SER A 67 -12.15 5.06 -5.75
N ALA A 68 -13.08 5.24 -4.82
CA ALA A 68 -13.87 4.16 -4.25
C ALA A 68 -15.30 4.66 -4.03
N TYR A 69 -16.29 3.78 -4.26
CA TYR A 69 -17.72 4.13 -4.19
C TYR A 69 -18.09 5.36 -5.03
N ASP A 70 -17.42 5.56 -6.17
CA ASP A 70 -17.54 6.73 -7.07
C ASP A 70 -17.04 8.08 -6.53
N HIS A 71 -16.32 8.09 -5.40
CA HIS A 71 -15.63 9.28 -4.88
C HIS A 71 -14.15 9.22 -5.22
N ARG A 72 -13.59 10.32 -5.75
CA ARG A 72 -12.13 10.49 -5.88
C ARG A 72 -11.53 10.52 -4.49
N LEU A 73 -10.51 9.69 -4.25
CA LEU A 73 -9.78 9.62 -2.97
C LEU A 73 -8.32 10.05 -3.09
N ALA A 74 -7.69 9.88 -4.26
CA ALA A 74 -6.35 10.41 -4.51
C ALA A 74 -6.10 10.73 -5.99
N THR A 75 -5.31 11.78 -6.23
CA THR A 75 -4.65 12.04 -7.50
C THR A 75 -3.15 12.19 -7.26
N ALA A 76 -2.34 11.61 -8.15
CA ALA A 76 -0.90 11.76 -8.09
C ALA A 76 -0.32 11.96 -9.48
N LYS A 77 0.81 12.65 -9.55
CA LYS A 77 1.60 12.83 -10.77
C LYS A 77 3.07 12.83 -10.41
N VAL A 78 3.90 12.22 -11.24
CA VAL A 78 5.36 12.35 -11.20
C VAL A 78 5.91 12.67 -12.57
N THR A 79 6.79 13.66 -12.66
CA THR A 79 7.58 13.97 -13.86
C THR A 79 9.02 13.58 -13.60
N LEU A 80 9.50 12.56 -14.29
CA LEU A 80 10.83 11.99 -14.07
C LEU A 80 11.93 12.98 -14.47
N ARG A 81 12.96 13.10 -13.63
CA ARG A 81 14.14 13.93 -13.91
C ARG A 81 15.33 13.06 -14.29
N GLU A 82 15.66 12.07 -13.48
CA GLU A 82 16.88 11.28 -13.64
C GLU A 82 16.78 9.89 -12.98
N PRO A 83 17.66 8.95 -13.36
CA PRO A 83 17.81 7.69 -12.63
C PRO A 83 18.26 7.94 -11.18
N SER A 84 17.78 7.12 -10.27
CA SER A 84 18.12 7.16 -8.84
C SER A 84 18.76 5.84 -8.41
N ASP A 85 19.50 5.85 -7.31
CA ASP A 85 20.04 4.63 -6.70
C ASP A 85 19.02 3.94 -5.80
N THR A 86 18.02 4.69 -5.31
CA THR A 86 16.93 4.19 -4.46
C THR A 86 15.56 4.71 -4.93
N ASN A 87 14.48 4.06 -4.50
CA ASN A 87 13.11 4.57 -4.65
C ASN A 87 12.61 5.24 -3.35
N GLY A 88 13.51 5.99 -2.69
CA GLY A 88 13.25 6.60 -1.39
C GLY A 88 13.05 5.53 -0.31
N PHE A 89 11.96 5.64 0.45
CA PHE A 89 11.67 4.74 1.57
C PHE A 89 10.62 3.67 1.25
N VAL A 90 10.05 3.68 0.04
CA VAL A 90 8.96 2.79 -0.34
C VAL A 90 9.49 1.35 -0.43
N ASN A 91 8.86 0.42 0.29
CA ASN A 91 9.25 -0.99 0.40
C ASN A 91 10.65 -1.24 0.98
N ALA A 92 11.23 -0.27 1.70
CA ALA A 92 12.59 -0.39 2.28
C ALA A 92 12.66 -1.25 3.55
N LEU A 93 11.51 -1.53 4.20
CA LEU A 93 11.43 -2.30 5.44
C LEU A 93 10.35 -3.38 5.32
N PRO A 94 10.46 -4.48 6.10
CA PRO A 94 9.38 -5.45 6.22
C PRO A 94 8.09 -4.79 6.66
N MET A 95 6.97 -5.33 6.17
CA MET A 95 5.64 -4.89 6.58
C MET A 95 5.30 -5.48 7.94
N LEU A 96 4.64 -4.70 8.79
CA LEU A 96 4.03 -5.11 10.03
C LEU A 96 2.52 -4.98 9.90
N HIS A 97 1.81 -6.10 10.00
CA HIS A 97 0.36 -6.14 9.84
C HIS A 97 -0.33 -6.73 11.05
N HIS A 98 -1.61 -6.40 11.16
CA HIS A 98 -2.52 -7.05 12.10
C HIS A 98 -3.45 -7.94 11.26
N ARG A 99 -3.47 -9.24 11.57
CA ARG A 99 -4.46 -10.15 11.03
C ARG A 99 -5.57 -10.23 12.06
N THR A 100 -6.70 -9.59 11.75
CA THR A 100 -7.82 -9.45 12.68
C THR A 100 -9.10 -9.97 12.06
N MET A 101 -9.83 -10.80 12.79
CA MET A 101 -11.17 -11.25 12.40
C MET A 101 -12.11 -11.16 13.61
N PRO A 102 -13.19 -10.36 13.54
CA PRO A 102 -14.21 -10.34 14.57
C PRO A 102 -14.89 -11.71 14.72
N SER A 103 -15.30 -12.03 15.95
CA SER A 103 -16.17 -13.19 16.18
C SER A 103 -17.57 -12.96 15.64
N ILE A 104 -18.16 -14.01 15.04
CA ILE A 104 -19.55 -13.99 14.58
C ILE A 104 -20.55 -14.36 15.69
N ALA A 105 -20.08 -14.94 16.81
CA ALA A 105 -20.90 -15.43 17.91
C ALA A 105 -21.36 -14.31 18.87
N GLY A 106 -21.81 -13.18 18.32
CA GLY A 106 -22.01 -11.90 19.00
C GLY A 106 -22.69 -11.99 20.37
N GLY A 107 -22.01 -11.45 21.39
CA GLY A 107 -22.58 -11.20 22.73
C GLY A 107 -22.64 -12.39 23.69
N ALA A 108 -22.22 -13.60 23.28
CA ALA A 108 -21.98 -14.68 24.22
C ALA A 108 -20.76 -14.37 25.13
N PRO A 109 -20.77 -14.80 26.41
CA PRO A 109 -19.62 -14.59 27.29
C PRO A 109 -18.33 -15.14 26.66
N GLY A 110 -17.31 -14.29 26.51
CA GLY A 110 -16.04 -14.64 25.87
C GLY A 110 -15.95 -14.28 24.38
N THR A 111 -17.01 -13.77 23.76
CA THR A 111 -17.03 -13.35 22.34
C THR A 111 -16.82 -11.85 22.13
N GLU A 112 -16.48 -11.11 23.19
CA GLU A 112 -16.08 -9.70 23.12
C GLU A 112 -14.71 -9.50 22.45
N ARG A 113 -13.99 -10.60 22.18
CA ARG A 113 -12.64 -10.62 21.59
C ARG A 113 -12.64 -11.15 20.16
N LEU A 114 -11.59 -10.81 19.41
CA LEU A 114 -11.40 -11.23 18.02
C LEU A 114 -11.08 -12.74 17.94
N SER A 115 -11.69 -13.44 16.97
CA SER A 115 -11.37 -14.85 16.66
C SER A 115 -9.96 -15.01 16.08
N LEU A 116 -9.45 -13.96 15.43
CA LEU A 116 -8.07 -13.85 15.00
C LEU A 116 -7.53 -12.50 15.48
N ASP A 117 -6.45 -12.50 16.27
CA ASP A 117 -5.72 -11.31 16.72
C ASP A 117 -4.23 -11.62 16.70
N GLN A 118 -3.61 -11.41 15.55
CA GLN A 118 -2.19 -11.68 15.35
C GLN A 118 -1.45 -10.46 14.85
N VAL A 119 -0.26 -10.24 15.40
CA VAL A 119 0.74 -9.33 14.83
C VAL A 119 1.70 -10.17 14.00
N VAL A 120 1.87 -9.80 12.73
CA VAL A 120 2.75 -10.51 11.80
C VAL A 120 3.68 -9.55 11.10
N THR A 121 4.83 -10.06 10.66
CA THR A 121 5.69 -9.36 9.70
C THR A 121 5.91 -10.17 8.44
N LEU A 122 6.04 -9.49 7.31
CA LEU A 122 6.27 -10.11 6.01
C LEU A 122 7.11 -9.20 5.11
N GLY A 123 7.90 -9.81 4.24
CA GLY A 123 8.66 -9.15 3.19
C GLY A 123 8.56 -9.94 1.90
N GLY A 124 8.75 -9.26 0.77
CA GLY A 124 8.95 -9.95 -0.50
C GLY A 124 10.29 -10.67 -0.52
N VAL A 125 10.35 -11.84 -1.14
CA VAL A 125 11.57 -12.56 -1.50
C VAL A 125 11.75 -12.54 -3.01
N ASP A 126 12.91 -13.00 -3.51
CA ASP A 126 13.21 -13.08 -4.96
C ASP A 126 12.96 -11.76 -5.70
N ALA A 127 13.49 -10.67 -5.15
CA ALA A 127 13.27 -9.34 -5.71
C ALA A 127 13.97 -9.17 -7.07
N ASP A 128 13.20 -8.89 -8.11
CA ASP A 128 13.66 -8.46 -9.44
C ASP A 128 13.14 -7.04 -9.70
N LEU A 129 14.06 -6.07 -9.70
CA LEU A 129 13.69 -4.66 -9.61
C LEU A 129 14.32 -3.86 -10.76
N GLY A 130 13.49 -3.07 -11.44
CA GLY A 130 13.98 -2.11 -12.43
C GLY A 130 14.80 -0.97 -11.82
N LYS A 131 15.52 -0.22 -12.66
CA LYS A 131 16.24 1.00 -12.24
C LYS A 131 15.21 2.04 -11.73
N PRO A 132 15.33 2.53 -10.49
CA PRO A 132 14.44 3.57 -10.02
C PRO A 132 14.73 4.91 -10.71
N TRP A 133 13.69 5.71 -10.88
CA TRP A 133 13.75 7.08 -11.35
C TRP A 133 13.14 8.01 -10.31
N VAL A 134 13.73 9.18 -10.14
CA VAL A 134 13.22 10.23 -9.25
C VAL A 134 12.71 11.42 -10.07
N GLY A 135 11.68 12.07 -9.56
CA GLY A 135 11.00 13.15 -10.26
C GLY A 135 10.27 14.13 -9.36
N ASP A 136 9.79 15.21 -9.96
CA ASP A 136 8.92 16.19 -9.31
C ASP A 136 7.53 15.56 -9.18
N ALA A 137 6.91 15.68 -8.01
CA ALA A 137 5.63 15.03 -7.77
C ALA A 137 4.61 15.94 -7.11
N SER A 138 3.35 15.63 -7.40
CA SER A 138 2.19 16.16 -6.70
C SER A 138 1.33 14.99 -6.22
N LEU A 139 0.75 15.13 -5.02
CA LEU A 139 -0.20 14.20 -4.44
C LEU A 139 -1.30 15.01 -3.76
N GLU A 140 -2.55 14.75 -4.15
CA GLU A 140 -3.72 15.28 -3.45
C GLU A 140 -4.55 14.09 -2.94
N LEU A 141 -4.99 14.20 -1.69
CA LEU A 141 -5.88 13.23 -1.05
C LEU A 141 -7.22 13.90 -0.81
N PHE A 142 -8.28 13.10 -0.88
CA PHE A 142 -9.66 13.55 -0.74
C PHE A 142 -10.43 12.58 0.16
N ASP A 143 -11.37 13.10 0.93
CA ASP A 143 -12.25 12.29 1.77
C ASP A 143 -13.58 11.97 1.05
N SER A 144 -14.20 10.89 1.50
CA SER A 144 -15.60 10.53 1.26
C SER A 144 -16.26 10.14 2.58
N GLU A 145 -17.56 9.86 2.51
CA GLU A 145 -18.38 9.42 3.63
C GLU A 145 -17.93 8.06 4.20
N TRP A 146 -17.22 7.24 3.42
CA TRP A 146 -16.76 5.90 3.81
C TRP A 146 -15.25 5.80 4.03
N ASP A 147 -14.49 6.68 3.40
CA ASP A 147 -13.03 6.63 3.36
C ASP A 147 -12.48 8.05 3.52
N GLN A 148 -11.72 8.31 4.58
CA GLN A 148 -11.22 9.64 4.92
C GLN A 148 -9.68 9.73 4.86
N PRO A 149 -9.02 9.39 3.72
CA PRO A 149 -7.56 9.37 3.65
C PRO A 149 -6.91 10.74 3.83
N ALA A 150 -7.56 11.84 3.43
CA ALA A 150 -7.02 13.19 3.59
C ALA A 150 -7.00 13.60 5.07
N SER A 151 -8.08 13.32 5.80
CA SER A 151 -8.16 13.58 7.23
C SER A 151 -7.26 12.65 8.05
N LEU A 152 -7.19 11.37 7.70
CA LEU A 152 -6.40 10.37 8.44
C LEU A 152 -4.89 10.51 8.20
N LEU A 153 -4.47 10.93 6.99
CA LEU A 153 -3.07 11.00 6.58
C LEU A 153 -2.77 12.33 5.86
N PRO A 154 -2.85 13.48 6.56
CA PRO A 154 -2.67 14.78 5.94
C PRO A 154 -1.27 14.92 5.34
N VAL A 155 -1.21 15.28 4.05
CA VAL A 155 0.05 15.53 3.33
C VAL A 155 0.60 16.88 3.76
N ARG A 156 1.73 16.88 4.45
CA ARG A 156 2.43 18.11 4.88
C ARG A 156 3.45 18.58 3.84
N GLU A 157 4.17 17.63 3.28
CA GLU A 157 5.27 17.89 2.34
C GLU A 157 5.41 16.70 1.39
N VAL A 158 5.59 16.99 0.11
CA VAL A 158 5.96 16.00 -0.90
C VAL A 158 7.47 16.02 -1.05
N ILE A 159 8.15 15.03 -0.47
CA ILE A 159 9.63 14.96 -0.44
C ILE A 159 10.24 14.30 -1.69
N GLY A 160 9.42 13.77 -2.60
CA GLY A 160 9.88 13.20 -3.87
C GLY A 160 8.88 12.26 -4.52
N GLY A 161 8.94 12.16 -5.84
CA GLY A 161 8.21 11.17 -6.64
C GLY A 161 9.16 10.13 -7.22
N TYR A 162 8.70 8.88 -7.29
CA TYR A 162 9.50 7.79 -7.82
C TYR A 162 8.69 6.93 -8.80
N TYR A 163 9.38 6.43 -9.82
CA TYR A 163 8.88 5.35 -10.68
C TYR A 163 9.87 4.18 -10.62
N ARG A 164 9.35 2.96 -10.47
CA ARG A 164 10.14 1.73 -10.47
C ARG A 164 9.26 0.53 -10.83
N GLU A 165 9.80 -0.38 -11.62
CA GLU A 165 9.22 -1.71 -11.83
C GLU A 165 9.61 -2.63 -10.67
N VAL A 166 8.66 -3.42 -10.16
CA VAL A 166 8.84 -4.25 -8.96
C VAL A 166 8.29 -5.64 -9.22
N GLY A 167 9.17 -6.64 -9.23
CA GLY A 167 8.85 -8.06 -9.15
C GLY A 167 9.31 -8.62 -7.81
N VAL A 168 8.41 -9.31 -7.10
CA VAL A 168 8.70 -9.99 -5.83
C VAL A 168 7.81 -11.22 -5.67
N THR A 169 8.28 -12.19 -4.90
CA THR A 169 7.49 -13.32 -4.41
C THR A 169 7.03 -13.05 -2.97
N PHE A 170 5.75 -13.29 -2.67
CA PHE A 170 5.25 -13.30 -1.30
C PHE A 170 5.08 -14.76 -0.83
N ALA A 171 6.07 -15.26 -0.08
CA ALA A 171 6.15 -16.67 0.33
C ALA A 171 5.65 -16.95 1.77
N GLY A 172 5.03 -15.97 2.43
CA GLY A 172 4.56 -16.08 3.81
C GLY A 172 5.08 -14.95 4.70
N GLY A 173 4.84 -15.08 6.00
CA GLY A 173 5.29 -14.12 7.01
C GLY A 173 5.64 -14.81 8.33
N THR A 174 6.18 -14.04 9.26
CA THR A 174 6.51 -14.47 10.62
C THR A 174 5.41 -13.99 11.58
N LEU A 175 4.92 -14.90 12.42
CA LEU A 175 4.03 -14.58 13.54
C LEU A 175 4.87 -13.97 14.67
N LEU A 176 4.59 -12.72 15.02
CA LEU A 176 5.29 -12.00 16.08
C LEU A 176 4.56 -12.13 17.41
N GLU A 177 3.22 -12.12 17.38
CA GLU A 177 2.38 -12.24 18.57
C GLU A 177 1.04 -12.83 18.17
N ASP A 178 0.53 -13.74 19.00
CA ASP A 178 -0.80 -14.33 18.84
C ASP A 178 -1.61 -14.18 20.13
N ARG A 179 -2.69 -13.40 20.03
CA ARG A 179 -3.68 -13.19 21.08
C ARG A 179 -5.04 -13.75 20.69
N SER A 180 -5.09 -14.50 19.59
CA SER A 180 -6.31 -15.14 19.10
C SER A 180 -6.86 -16.07 20.17
N ARG A 181 -8.19 -16.13 20.27
CA ARG A 181 -8.87 -17.12 21.10
C ARG A 181 -9.82 -17.90 20.20
N PRO A 182 -9.72 -19.24 20.19
CA PRO A 182 -10.77 -20.06 19.62
C PRO A 182 -12.08 -19.67 20.30
N VAL A 183 -13.08 -19.37 19.49
CA VAL A 183 -14.46 -19.20 19.94
C VAL A 183 -15.14 -20.55 19.84
#